data_AF-A0A3D2YY55-F1
#
_entry.id   AF-A0A3D2YY55-F1
#
_cell.length_a   1.000
_cell.length_b   1.000
_cell.length_c   1.000
_cell.angle_alpha   90.00
_cell.angle_beta   90.00
_cell.angle_gamma   90.00
#
_symmetry.space_group_name_H-M   'P 1'
#
loop_
_entity.id
_entity.type
_entity.pdbx_description
1 polymer ?
#
loop_
_entity_poly.entity_id
_entity_poly.type
_entity_poly.pdbx_seq_one_letter_code
_entity_poly.pdbx_strand_id
1 'polypeptide(L)'
;VSPAAAARHVVTRSVDWGNVRPEWGLSSNSAFILGRRTLTRGLDLGGRVFLHSYDPRADTSGDILEALMNAPLVVAQWISMEYYFSAVDPQVYGSGSKVTHNVVAGVGVMHGSHGDLQSGLPLQSVNDGGRHFHEPVRLLAIIEAPTTRISNIIQKHTLLQHLFHNQWVTLVSVHPDTGEFLRYLPDSTWEPHRS
;
A
#
# COMPACT_ATOMS: atom_id res chain seq x y z
N VAL A 1 -14.10 -2.24 24.52
CA VAL A 1 -12.77 -2.17 25.16
C VAL A 1 -12.67 -0.83 25.87
N SER A 2 -12.36 -0.79 27.16
CA SER A 2 -12.29 0.49 27.88
C SER A 2 -11.08 1.31 27.42
N PRO A 3 -11.12 2.65 27.47
CA PRO A 3 -9.98 3.51 27.11
C PRO A 3 -8.70 3.14 27.85
N ALA A 4 -8.83 2.74 29.13
CA ALA A 4 -7.72 2.26 29.95
C ALA A 4 -7.14 0.91 29.47
N ALA A 5 -7.97 0.01 28.95
CA ALA A 5 -7.51 -1.26 28.37
C ALA A 5 -6.82 -1.05 27.02
N ALA A 6 -7.31 -0.12 26.19
CA ALA A 6 -6.66 0.27 24.94
C ALA A 6 -5.31 0.98 25.18
N ALA A 7 -5.24 1.90 26.15
CA ALA A 7 -3.99 2.57 26.51
C ALA A 7 -2.96 1.59 27.07
N ARG A 8 -3.37 0.65 27.93
CA ARG A 8 -2.47 -0.42 28.40
C ARG A 8 -2.00 -1.32 27.27
N HIS A 9 -2.86 -1.68 26.32
CA HIS A 9 -2.48 -2.46 25.14
C HIS A 9 -1.42 -1.75 24.27
N VAL A 10 -1.58 -0.43 24.06
CA VAL A 10 -0.61 0.40 23.34
C VAL A 10 0.73 0.47 24.09
N VAL A 11 0.69 0.68 25.40
CA VAL A 11 1.91 0.73 26.24
C VAL A 11 2.61 -0.63 26.25
N THR A 12 1.89 -1.73 26.39
CA THR A 12 2.46 -3.09 26.35
C THR A 12 3.11 -3.39 25.00
N ARG A 13 2.51 -2.99 23.88
CA ARG A 13 3.15 -3.11 22.55
C ARG A 13 4.32 -2.18 22.32
N SER A 14 4.36 -1.01 22.98
CA SER A 14 5.50 -0.08 22.88
C SER A 14 6.77 -0.57 23.61
N VAL A 15 6.64 -1.58 24.48
CA VAL A 15 7.74 -2.17 25.26
C VAL A 15 7.99 -3.64 24.95
N ASP A 16 7.24 -4.22 24.00
CA ASP A 16 7.47 -5.57 23.51
C ASP A 16 8.55 -5.54 22.41
N TRP A 17 9.81 -5.52 22.86
CA TRP A 17 11.02 -5.55 22.02
C TRP A 17 11.32 -6.97 21.47
N GLY A 18 10.37 -7.91 21.58
CA GLY A 18 10.55 -9.31 21.22
C GLY A 18 10.39 -9.65 19.74
N ASN A 19 9.87 -8.76 18.89
CA ASN A 19 9.78 -8.98 17.44
C ASN A 19 9.66 -7.66 16.64
N VAL A 20 10.74 -6.88 16.56
CA VAL A 20 10.86 -5.83 15.54
C VAL A 20 12.21 -6.00 14.86
N ARG A 21 12.19 -6.72 13.74
CA ARG A 21 13.20 -6.64 12.68
C ARG A 21 12.99 -5.27 12.00
N PRO A 22 13.77 -4.22 12.30
CA PRO A 22 13.52 -2.87 11.76
C PRO A 22 13.49 -2.87 10.22
N GLU A 23 14.14 -3.84 9.60
CA GLU A 23 14.16 -4.10 8.16
C GLU A 23 12.81 -4.47 7.55
N TRP A 24 11.79 -4.80 8.34
CA TRP A 24 10.45 -5.20 7.88
C TRP A 24 9.43 -4.06 7.79
N GLY A 25 9.79 -2.83 8.19
CA GLY A 25 9.06 -1.58 7.92
C GLY A 25 7.57 -1.70 7.55
N LEU A 26 7.26 -1.49 6.26
CA LEU A 26 5.92 -1.56 5.67
C LEU A 26 5.75 -2.80 4.77
N SER A 27 6.57 -3.83 5.00
CA SER A 27 6.44 -5.13 4.30
C SER A 27 5.10 -5.79 4.62
N SER A 28 4.73 -6.82 3.86
CA SER A 28 3.37 -7.41 3.85
C SER A 28 2.20 -6.49 3.48
N ASN A 29 2.42 -5.22 3.12
CA ASN A 29 1.34 -4.34 2.67
C ASN A 29 0.58 -4.95 1.47
N SER A 30 -0.74 -4.81 1.47
CA SER A 30 -1.61 -5.38 0.43
C SER A 30 -2.73 -4.45 0.01
N ALA A 31 -3.15 -3.51 0.87
CA ALA A 31 -4.27 -2.64 0.55
C ALA A 31 -4.13 -1.21 1.10
N PHE A 32 -4.91 -0.32 0.52
CA PHE A 32 -5.11 1.06 0.92
C PHE A 32 -6.61 1.33 0.99
N ILE A 33 -7.11 1.76 2.14
CA ILE A 33 -8.53 2.07 2.32
C ILE A 33 -8.69 3.56 2.62
N LEU A 34 -9.53 4.20 1.81
CA LEU A 34 -9.96 5.57 1.97
C LEU A 34 -11.46 5.61 2.25
N GLY A 35 -11.85 5.93 3.48
CA GLY A 35 -13.26 5.95 3.84
C GLY A 35 -13.50 6.20 5.32
N ARG A 36 -14.77 6.17 5.71
CA ARG A 36 -15.18 6.42 7.10
C ARG A 36 -14.72 5.26 7.97
N ARG A 37 -14.43 5.57 9.25
CA ARG A 37 -13.98 4.57 10.24
C ARG A 37 -14.94 3.38 10.36
N THR A 38 -16.22 3.58 10.08
CA THR A 38 -17.27 2.56 10.08
C THR A 38 -16.99 1.42 9.11
N LEU A 39 -16.35 1.68 7.96
CA LEU A 39 -16.04 0.67 6.95
C LEU A 39 -15.10 -0.43 7.48
N THR A 40 -14.22 -0.09 8.42
CA THR A 40 -13.18 -0.99 8.94
C THR A 40 -13.32 -1.28 10.43
N ARG A 41 -14.44 -0.88 11.07
CA ARG A 41 -14.59 -0.97 12.53
C ARG A 41 -14.76 -2.42 12.96
N GLY A 42 -13.87 -2.86 13.85
CA GLY A 42 -13.89 -4.23 14.37
C GLY A 42 -13.20 -5.26 13.46
N LEU A 43 -12.64 -4.85 12.31
CA LEU A 43 -11.84 -5.74 11.46
C LEU A 43 -10.40 -5.80 11.95
N ASP A 44 -9.84 -7.01 11.97
CA ASP A 44 -8.39 -7.20 12.03
C ASP A 44 -7.85 -7.20 10.60
N LEU A 45 -7.04 -6.19 10.28
CA LEU A 45 -6.42 -6.02 8.96
C LEU A 45 -4.97 -6.51 8.94
N GLY A 46 -4.50 -7.17 10.00
CA GLY A 46 -3.19 -7.79 10.08
C GLY A 46 -2.01 -6.84 9.96
N GLY A 47 -2.23 -5.52 10.10
CA GLY A 47 -1.20 -4.50 9.87
C GLY A 47 -0.78 -4.34 8.39
N ARG A 48 -1.53 -4.91 7.45
CA ARG A 48 -1.19 -4.94 6.00
C ARG A 48 -1.83 -3.81 5.19
N VAL A 49 -2.57 -2.92 5.85
CA VAL A 49 -3.48 -1.98 5.19
C VAL A 49 -3.21 -0.54 5.61
N PHE A 50 -2.96 0.33 4.65
CA PHE A 50 -2.93 1.77 4.85
C PHE A 50 -4.36 2.29 5.05
N LEU A 51 -4.60 3.09 6.08
CA LEU A 51 -5.94 3.60 6.43
C LEU A 51 -5.97 5.12 6.42
N HIS A 52 -6.84 5.71 5.61
CA HIS A 52 -7.12 7.14 5.60
C HIS A 52 -8.60 7.40 5.90
N SER A 53 -8.86 8.16 6.97
CA SER A 53 -10.22 8.57 7.33
C SER A 53 -10.71 9.65 6.38
N TYR A 54 -11.80 9.38 5.69
CA TYR A 54 -12.41 10.29 4.71
C TYR A 54 -13.93 10.13 4.76
N ASP A 55 -14.66 11.23 4.77
CA ASP A 55 -16.12 11.23 4.69
C ASP A 55 -16.57 11.89 3.37
N PRO A 56 -17.12 11.12 2.42
CA PRO A 56 -17.56 11.67 1.14
C PRO A 56 -18.69 12.68 1.26
N ARG A 57 -19.42 12.70 2.39
CA ARG A 57 -20.49 13.67 2.67
C ARG A 57 -19.93 15.04 3.07
N ALA A 58 -18.75 15.07 3.66
CA ALA A 58 -18.05 16.31 4.02
C ALA A 58 -17.25 16.90 2.84
N ASP A 59 -16.99 16.09 1.81
CA ASP A 59 -16.26 16.50 0.60
C ASP A 59 -17.23 16.67 -0.58
N THR A 60 -17.98 17.78 -0.61
CA THR A 60 -18.97 18.01 -1.67
C THR A 60 -18.33 18.31 -3.02
N SER A 61 -17.19 19.01 -3.04
CA SER A 61 -16.43 19.33 -4.26
C SER A 61 -15.63 18.14 -4.79
N GLY A 62 -15.18 17.23 -3.92
CA GLY A 62 -14.29 16.13 -4.29
C GLY A 62 -12.80 16.48 -4.17
N ASP A 63 -12.45 17.69 -3.71
CA ASP A 63 -11.07 18.17 -3.65
C ASP A 63 -10.25 17.38 -2.64
N ILE A 64 -10.88 16.96 -1.53
CA ILE A 64 -10.22 16.15 -0.51
C ILE A 64 -9.91 14.77 -1.09
N LEU A 65 -10.88 14.13 -1.73
CA LEU A 65 -10.68 12.86 -2.42
C LEU A 65 -9.58 12.96 -3.47
N GLU A 66 -9.59 14.02 -4.27
CA GLU A 66 -8.61 14.27 -5.33
C GLU A 66 -7.19 14.41 -4.75
N ALA A 67 -7.03 15.15 -3.65
CA ALA A 67 -5.75 15.26 -2.95
C ALA A 67 -5.28 13.92 -2.36
N LEU A 68 -6.20 13.15 -1.75
CA LEU A 68 -5.88 11.86 -1.13
C LEU A 68 -5.50 10.79 -2.17
N MET A 69 -6.12 10.82 -3.35
CA MET A 69 -5.77 9.95 -4.47
C MET A 69 -4.41 10.31 -5.10
N ASN A 70 -4.07 11.60 -5.20
CA ASN A 70 -2.82 12.02 -5.85
C ASN A 70 -1.58 11.97 -4.95
N ALA A 71 -1.74 12.02 -3.63
CA ALA A 71 -0.61 12.00 -2.71
C ALA A 71 -0.55 10.69 -1.90
N PRO A 72 -1.37 10.48 -0.84
CA PRO A 72 -1.33 9.26 -0.05
C PRO A 72 -1.42 7.95 -0.83
N LEU A 73 -2.35 7.83 -1.79
CA LEU A 73 -2.50 6.60 -2.56
C LEU A 73 -1.30 6.34 -3.47
N VAL A 74 -0.76 7.39 -4.12
CA VAL A 74 0.44 7.28 -4.95
C VAL A 74 1.65 6.86 -4.11
N VAL A 75 1.82 7.45 -2.92
CA VAL A 75 2.89 7.08 -1.99
C VAL A 75 2.75 5.62 -1.53
N ALA A 76 1.55 5.20 -1.13
CA ALA A 76 1.28 3.82 -0.76
C ALA A 76 1.59 2.85 -1.89
N GLN A 77 1.27 3.24 -3.13
CA GLN A 77 1.59 2.45 -4.32
C GLN A 77 3.09 2.37 -4.57
N TRP A 78 3.85 3.46 -4.44
CA TRP A 78 5.30 3.42 -4.61
C TRP A 78 5.96 2.50 -3.59
N ILE A 79 5.54 2.59 -2.33
CA ILE A 79 5.98 1.66 -1.27
C ILE A 79 5.63 0.22 -1.68
N SER A 80 4.38 -0.04 -2.06
CA SER A 80 3.94 -1.38 -2.48
C SER A 80 4.77 -1.94 -3.63
N MET A 81 5.06 -1.12 -4.64
CA MET A 81 5.87 -1.51 -5.81
C MET A 81 7.34 -1.78 -5.46
N GLU A 82 7.92 -1.02 -4.54
CA GLU A 82 9.28 -1.25 -4.04
C GLU A 82 9.40 -2.65 -3.41
N TYR A 83 8.45 -3.03 -2.56
CA TYR A 83 8.40 -4.38 -2.00
C TYR A 83 8.05 -5.45 -3.05
N TYR A 84 7.10 -5.18 -3.94
CA TYR A 84 6.67 -6.11 -4.98
C TYR A 84 7.84 -6.54 -5.87
N PHE A 85 8.55 -5.58 -6.48
CA PHE A 85 9.63 -5.91 -7.40
C PHE A 85 10.82 -6.55 -6.66
N SER A 86 11.15 -6.05 -5.47
CA SER A 86 12.19 -6.66 -4.62
C SER A 86 11.86 -8.09 -4.21
N ALA A 87 10.58 -8.46 -4.13
CA ALA A 87 10.12 -9.81 -3.83
C ALA A 87 10.03 -10.72 -5.08
N VAL A 88 9.68 -10.17 -6.25
CA VAL A 88 9.59 -10.93 -7.52
C VAL A 88 10.96 -11.40 -8.01
N ASP A 89 11.94 -10.51 -8.05
CA ASP A 89 13.32 -10.86 -8.39
C ASP A 89 14.30 -10.09 -7.49
N PRO A 90 14.67 -10.66 -6.33
CA PRO A 90 15.54 -10.00 -5.36
C PRO A 90 16.97 -9.72 -5.89
N GLN A 91 17.39 -10.37 -6.97
CA GLN A 91 18.73 -10.18 -7.55
C GLN A 91 18.75 -9.05 -8.58
N VAL A 92 17.70 -8.95 -9.40
CA VAL A 92 17.59 -7.95 -10.47
C VAL A 92 16.94 -6.66 -9.98
N TYR A 93 15.89 -6.76 -9.15
CA TYR A 93 15.10 -5.61 -8.71
C TYR A 93 15.17 -5.36 -7.19
N GLY A 94 15.85 -6.22 -6.44
CA GLY A 94 16.25 -5.99 -5.05
C GLY A 94 17.70 -5.51 -4.93
N SER A 95 18.23 -5.48 -3.70
CA SER A 95 19.67 -5.28 -3.44
C SER A 95 20.42 -6.53 -3.01
N GLY A 96 19.89 -7.74 -3.28
CA GLY A 96 20.58 -8.97 -2.91
C GLY A 96 20.75 -9.12 -1.39
N SER A 97 21.84 -9.74 -0.93
CA SER A 97 22.05 -10.04 0.50
C SER A 97 22.86 -8.95 1.19
N LYS A 98 22.41 -8.54 2.39
CA LYS A 98 23.11 -7.58 3.25
C LYS A 98 24.58 -7.90 3.58
N VAL A 99 25.02 -9.16 3.39
CA VAL A 99 26.35 -9.66 3.74
C VAL A 99 27.47 -9.12 2.82
N THR A 100 27.13 -8.63 1.63
CA THR A 100 28.10 -8.26 0.57
C THR A 100 27.99 -6.81 0.10
N HIS A 101 27.26 -5.99 0.86
CA HIS A 101 27.00 -4.60 0.53
C HIS A 101 28.19 -3.68 0.76
N ASN A 102 28.67 -3.03 -0.30
CA ASN A 102 29.40 -1.77 -0.20
C ASN A 102 28.44 -0.61 -0.48
N VAL A 103 28.29 0.30 0.50
CA VAL A 103 27.47 1.52 0.34
C VAL A 103 28.16 2.45 -0.65
N VAL A 104 27.46 2.86 -1.70
CA VAL A 104 28.00 3.79 -2.71
C VAL A 104 27.14 5.04 -2.76
N ALA A 105 27.74 6.16 -2.36
CA ALA A 105 27.22 7.52 -2.51
C ALA A 105 25.81 7.79 -1.94
N GLY A 106 25.23 6.90 -1.13
CA GLY A 106 23.89 7.08 -0.54
C GLY A 106 22.72 6.90 -1.51
N VAL A 107 22.95 6.34 -2.70
CA VAL A 107 21.94 6.15 -3.76
C VAL A 107 21.58 4.68 -3.98
N GLY A 108 22.40 3.75 -3.50
CA GLY A 108 22.16 2.31 -3.61
C GLY A 108 23.32 1.50 -3.04
N VAL A 109 23.33 0.20 -3.36
CA VAL A 109 24.35 -0.74 -2.86
C VAL A 109 24.92 -1.55 -4.01
N MET A 110 26.23 -1.83 -3.95
CA MET A 110 26.93 -2.68 -4.92
C MET A 110 27.33 -4.01 -4.29
N HIS A 111 27.25 -5.09 -5.06
CA HIS A 111 27.78 -6.40 -4.68
C HIS A 111 29.28 -6.47 -5.02
N GLY A 112 30.16 -6.51 -4.01
CA GLY A 112 31.61 -6.58 -4.21
C GLY A 112 32.23 -5.27 -4.74
N SER A 113 33.40 -5.34 -5.37
CA SER A 113 34.15 -4.17 -5.86
C SER A 113 33.78 -3.74 -7.29
N HIS A 114 32.94 -4.52 -7.99
CA HIS A 114 32.64 -4.34 -9.43
C HIS A 114 31.18 -4.67 -9.81
N GLY A 115 30.23 -4.66 -8.85
CA GLY A 115 28.82 -4.98 -9.12
C GLY A 115 27.99 -3.79 -9.58
N ASP A 116 26.88 -4.04 -10.27
CA ASP A 116 25.93 -2.99 -10.69
C ASP A 116 25.25 -2.31 -9.49
N LEU A 117 24.78 -1.08 -9.69
CA LEU A 117 24.02 -0.32 -8.69
C LEU A 117 22.65 -0.95 -8.47
N GLN A 118 22.36 -1.38 -7.26
CA GLN A 118 21.06 -1.92 -6.87
C GLN A 118 20.27 -0.92 -6.03
N SER A 119 19.03 -0.63 -6.44
CA SER A 119 18.16 0.39 -5.85
C SER A 119 16.96 -0.18 -5.07
N GLY A 120 16.76 -1.50 -5.09
CA GLY A 120 15.66 -2.17 -4.39
C GLY A 120 16.00 -2.59 -2.96
N LEU A 121 15.02 -3.19 -2.27
CA LEU A 121 15.17 -3.63 -0.88
C LEU A 121 16.07 -4.88 -0.77
N PRO A 122 16.82 -5.02 0.33
CA PRO A 122 17.62 -6.21 0.57
C PRO A 122 16.71 -7.43 0.76
N LEU A 123 17.21 -8.63 0.41
CA LEU A 123 16.46 -9.88 0.51
C LEU A 123 15.91 -10.10 1.93
N GLN A 124 16.64 -9.70 2.96
CA GLN A 124 16.22 -9.80 4.36
C GLN A 124 15.00 -8.92 4.71
N SER A 125 14.68 -7.90 3.91
CA SER A 125 13.49 -7.05 4.06
C SER A 125 12.22 -7.66 3.44
N VAL A 126 12.36 -8.68 2.59
CA VAL A 126 11.25 -9.35 1.89
C VAL A 126 11.18 -10.86 2.16
N ASN A 127 12.18 -11.46 2.82
CA ASN A 127 12.31 -12.89 3.03
C ASN A 127 12.96 -13.19 4.39
N ASP A 128 12.46 -14.22 5.10
CA ASP A 128 12.94 -14.64 6.42
C ASP A 128 13.93 -15.82 6.39
N GLY A 129 14.33 -16.27 5.20
CA GLY A 129 15.23 -17.41 4.96
C GLY A 129 14.51 -18.72 4.65
N GLY A 130 13.18 -18.80 4.84
CA GLY A 130 12.36 -19.95 4.46
C GLY A 130 11.11 -19.60 3.66
N ARG A 131 10.61 -18.37 3.77
CA ARG A 131 9.40 -17.87 3.08
C ARG A 131 9.56 -16.40 2.67
N HIS A 132 8.85 -16.00 1.61
CA HIS A 132 8.65 -14.59 1.32
C HIS A 132 7.79 -13.98 2.42
N PHE A 133 8.36 -13.05 3.19
CA PHE A 133 7.64 -12.29 4.19
C PHE A 133 6.68 -11.28 3.53
N HIS A 134 7.08 -10.69 2.39
CA HIS A 134 6.18 -9.93 1.53
C HIS A 134 5.78 -10.76 0.32
N GLU A 135 4.49 -11.05 0.19
CA GLU A 135 3.93 -11.67 -1.02
C GLU A 135 3.92 -10.62 -2.15
N PRO A 136 4.38 -10.94 -3.38
CA PRO A 136 4.38 -10.01 -4.50
C PRO A 136 2.96 -9.82 -5.02
N VAL A 137 2.18 -9.01 -4.31
CA VAL A 137 0.81 -8.63 -4.65
C VAL A 137 0.77 -7.16 -5.05
N ARG A 138 -0.08 -6.83 -6.01
CA ARG A 138 -0.34 -5.42 -6.36
C ARG A 138 -1.29 -4.81 -5.34
N LEU A 139 -1.11 -3.52 -5.05
CA LEU A 139 -1.92 -2.80 -4.08
C LEU A 139 -3.42 -2.81 -4.47
N LEU A 140 -4.27 -3.17 -3.51
CA LEU A 140 -5.71 -3.00 -3.60
C LEU A 140 -6.14 -1.67 -2.97
N ALA A 141 -6.65 -0.73 -3.76
CA ALA A 141 -7.27 0.49 -3.28
C ALA A 141 -8.79 0.32 -3.13
N ILE A 142 -9.31 0.53 -1.93
CA ILE A 142 -10.75 0.55 -1.65
C ILE A 142 -11.13 1.98 -1.25
N ILE A 143 -12.01 2.61 -2.01
CA ILE A 143 -12.39 4.02 -1.84
C ILE A 143 -13.89 4.14 -1.62
N GLU A 144 -14.28 4.66 -0.47
CA GLU A 144 -15.68 4.99 -0.17
C GLU A 144 -16.08 6.32 -0.84
N ALA A 145 -16.45 6.26 -2.11
CA ALA A 145 -16.96 7.41 -2.87
C ALA A 145 -17.72 6.92 -4.12
N PRO A 146 -18.67 7.73 -4.66
CA PRO A 146 -19.34 7.39 -5.91
C PRO A 146 -18.35 7.19 -7.06
N THR A 147 -18.60 6.18 -7.90
CA THR A 147 -17.75 5.83 -9.05
C THR A 147 -17.54 7.00 -10.00
N THR A 148 -18.56 7.81 -10.24
CA THR A 148 -18.49 9.02 -11.07
C THR A 148 -17.46 10.02 -10.56
N ARG A 149 -17.38 10.23 -9.24
CA ARG A 149 -16.41 11.13 -8.63
C ARG A 149 -14.98 10.61 -8.79
N ILE A 150 -14.77 9.32 -8.51
CA ILE A 150 -13.48 8.67 -8.66
C ILE A 150 -13.02 8.71 -10.12
N SER A 151 -13.89 8.36 -11.07
CA SER A 151 -13.60 8.40 -12.50
C SER A 151 -13.23 9.81 -12.97
N ASN A 152 -13.95 10.84 -12.55
CA ASN A 152 -13.64 12.22 -12.91
C ASN A 152 -12.24 12.63 -12.44
N ILE A 153 -11.83 12.22 -11.23
CA ILE A 153 -10.48 12.47 -10.72
C ILE A 153 -9.44 11.74 -11.56
N ILE A 154 -9.66 10.46 -11.87
CA ILE A 154 -8.73 9.68 -12.71
C ILE A 154 -8.53 10.38 -14.08
N GLN A 155 -9.60 10.82 -14.73
CA GLN A 155 -9.52 11.47 -16.04
C GLN A 155 -8.75 12.80 -16.03
N LYS A 156 -8.68 13.50 -14.90
CA LYS A 156 -7.87 14.73 -14.75
C LYS A 156 -6.37 14.46 -14.63
N HIS A 157 -5.96 13.28 -14.16
CA HIS A 157 -4.58 13.01 -13.73
C HIS A 157 -3.97 11.84 -14.49
N THR A 158 -3.03 12.13 -15.40
CA THR A 158 -2.31 11.12 -16.20
C THR A 158 -1.64 10.05 -15.34
N LEU A 159 -1.08 10.43 -14.18
CA LEU A 159 -0.46 9.48 -13.26
C LEU A 159 -1.47 8.43 -12.76
N LEU A 160 -2.67 8.87 -12.35
CA LEU A 160 -3.71 7.96 -11.89
C LEU A 160 -4.22 7.06 -13.02
N GLN A 161 -4.36 7.60 -14.24
CA GLN A 161 -4.66 6.79 -15.42
C GLN A 161 -3.62 5.69 -15.62
N HIS A 162 -2.33 6.04 -15.60
CA HIS A 162 -1.26 5.04 -15.73
C HIS A 162 -1.29 3.99 -14.62
N LEU A 163 -1.61 4.36 -13.38
CA LEU A 163 -1.70 3.40 -12.28
C LEU A 163 -2.86 2.41 -12.46
N PHE A 164 -4.05 2.91 -12.79
CA PHE A 164 -5.25 2.07 -12.85
C PHE A 164 -5.42 1.36 -14.19
N HIS A 165 -5.15 2.03 -15.32
CA HIS A 165 -5.31 1.46 -16.66
C HIS A 165 -4.25 0.38 -16.95
N ASN A 166 -3.03 0.54 -16.44
CA ASN A 166 -2.01 -0.52 -16.51
C ASN A 166 -2.12 -1.53 -15.36
N GLN A 167 -3.17 -1.42 -14.53
CA GLN A 167 -3.48 -2.33 -13.43
C GLN A 167 -2.35 -2.46 -12.40
N TRP A 168 -1.53 -1.41 -12.23
CA TRP A 168 -0.54 -1.37 -11.16
C TRP A 168 -1.20 -1.27 -9.78
N VAL A 169 -2.41 -0.70 -9.72
CA VAL A 169 -3.30 -0.70 -8.56
C VAL A 169 -4.65 -1.31 -8.96
N THR A 170 -5.16 -2.24 -8.17
CA THR A 170 -6.57 -2.68 -8.31
C THR A 170 -7.45 -1.72 -7.54
N LEU A 171 -8.47 -1.15 -8.19
CA LEU A 171 -9.35 -0.16 -7.57
C LEU A 171 -10.78 -0.69 -7.41
N VAL A 172 -11.31 -0.54 -6.19
CA VAL A 172 -12.69 -0.83 -5.83
C VAL A 172 -13.31 0.40 -5.17
N SER A 173 -14.48 0.79 -5.66
CA SER A 173 -15.34 1.81 -5.06
C SER A 173 -16.33 1.14 -4.11
N VAL A 174 -16.59 1.77 -2.96
CA VAL A 174 -17.71 1.46 -2.08
C VAL A 174 -18.69 2.63 -2.12
N HIS A 175 -19.91 2.39 -2.59
CA HIS A 175 -20.89 3.46 -2.66
C HIS A 175 -21.29 3.90 -1.23
N PRO A 176 -21.22 5.19 -0.88
CA PRO A 176 -21.35 5.65 0.50
C PRO A 176 -22.74 5.45 1.13
N ASP A 177 -23.79 5.34 0.31
CA ASP A 177 -25.16 5.14 0.80
C ASP A 177 -25.69 3.72 0.63
N THR A 178 -25.35 3.01 -0.44
CA THR A 178 -25.82 1.63 -0.69
C THR A 178 -24.85 0.57 -0.18
N GLY A 179 -23.58 0.91 0.03
CA GLY A 179 -22.52 -0.03 0.40
C GLY A 179 -22.11 -0.98 -0.74
N GLU A 180 -22.56 -0.73 -1.97
CA GLU A 180 -22.21 -1.56 -3.13
C GLU A 180 -20.73 -1.43 -3.48
N PHE A 181 -20.11 -2.58 -3.81
CA PHE A 181 -18.72 -2.65 -4.24
C PHE A 181 -18.65 -2.75 -5.77
N LEU A 182 -17.93 -1.83 -6.40
CA LEU A 182 -17.71 -1.80 -7.84
C LEU A 182 -16.21 -1.77 -8.13
N ARG A 183 -15.72 -2.63 -9.01
CA ARG A 183 -14.32 -2.68 -9.45
C ARG A 183 -14.12 -1.83 -10.70
N TYR A 184 -13.07 -1.03 -10.72
CA TYR A 184 -12.66 -0.24 -11.89
C TYR A 184 -11.85 -1.08 -12.86
N LEU A 185 -12.11 -0.92 -14.16
CA LEU A 185 -11.47 -1.65 -15.24
C LEU A 185 -10.52 -0.77 -16.07
N PRO A 186 -9.54 -1.36 -16.77
CA PRO A 186 -8.61 -0.62 -17.64
C PRO A 186 -9.25 0.22 -18.72
N ASP A 187 -10.43 -0.16 -19.19
CA ASP A 187 -11.23 0.55 -20.20
C ASP A 187 -12.05 1.71 -19.61
N SER A 188 -11.78 2.09 -18.35
CA SER A 188 -12.47 3.13 -17.59
C SER A 188 -13.93 2.82 -17.22
N THR A 189 -14.31 1.55 -17.24
CA THR A 189 -15.64 1.10 -16.81
C THR A 189 -15.64 0.55 -15.38
N TRP A 190 -16.84 0.34 -14.83
CA TRP A 190 -17.06 -0.23 -13.50
C TRP A 190 -17.91 -1.49 -13.61
N GLU A 191 -17.52 -2.54 -12.88
CA GLU A 191 -18.30 -3.78 -12.77
C GLU A 191 -18.60 -4.13 -11.31
N PRO A 192 -19.71 -4.83 -11.01
CA PRO A 192 -19.96 -5.38 -9.68
C PRO A 192 -18.80 -6.24 -9.20
N HIS A 193 -18.25 -5.93 -8.03
CA HIS A 193 -17.23 -6.77 -7.42
C HIS A 193 -17.88 -8.04 -6.86
N ARG A 194 -17.71 -9.17 -7.56
CA ARG A 194 -18.18 -10.48 -7.09
C ARG A 194 -17.07 -11.15 -6.29
N SER A 195 -17.37 -11.46 -5.03
CA SER A 195 -16.54 -12.30 -4.15
C SER A 195 -16.58 -13.77 -4.58
#